data_AF-A0A2H0N4R4-F1
#
_entry.id   AF-A0A2H0N4R4-F1
#
_cell.length_a   1.000
_cell.length_b   1.000
_cell.length_c   1.000
_cell.angle_alpha   90.00
_cell.angle_beta   90.00
_cell.angle_gamma   90.00
#
_symmetry.space_group_name_H-M   'P 1'
#
loop_
_entity.id
_entity.type
_entity.pdbx_description
1 polymer ?
#
loop_
_entity_poly.entity_id
_entity_poly.type
_entity_poly.pdbx_seq_one_letter_code
_entity_poly.pdbx_strand_id
1 'polypeptide(L)'
;MKENEGIIVLVGMGKIALNDKTDEEIAKMVQLGDVESFGVLVERYEPKMLRYAQRFLFHKQDTEDQVQEVFLKAYTNIQGFDTKRKFSPWIYLVLLI
;
A
#
# COMPACT_ATOMS: atom_id res chain seq x y z
N MET A 1 -27.08 -18.39 3.13
CA MET A 1 -25.70 -18.10 3.58
C MET A 1 -24.73 -19.13 2.98
N LYS A 2 -24.40 -19.06 1.68
CA LYS A 2 -23.36 -19.91 1.04
C LYS A 2 -22.75 -19.25 -0.22
N GLU A 3 -22.68 -17.92 -0.28
CA GLU A 3 -22.10 -17.21 -1.46
C GLU A 3 -20.77 -16.50 -1.14
N ASN A 4 -20.40 -16.38 0.14
CA ASN A 4 -19.24 -15.59 0.55
C ASN A 4 -17.90 -16.34 0.52
N GLU A 5 -17.91 -17.67 0.35
CA GLU A 5 -16.68 -18.47 0.34
C GLU A 5 -15.95 -18.36 -1.01
N GLY A 6 -16.68 -18.23 -2.13
CA GLY A 6 -16.07 -18.08 -3.46
C GLY A 6 -15.34 -16.76 -3.66
N ILE A 7 -15.87 -15.65 -3.10
CA ILE A 7 -15.23 -14.33 -3.16
C ILE A 7 -13.98 -14.30 -2.29
N ILE A 8 -14.02 -14.85 -1.07
CA ILE A 8 -12.85 -14.91 -0.19
C ILE A 8 -11.73 -15.78 -0.80
N VAL A 9 -12.07 -16.91 -1.44
CA VAL A 9 -11.07 -17.75 -2.12
C VAL A 9 -10.49 -17.05 -3.35
N LEU A 10 -11.29 -16.33 -4.15
CA LEU A 10 -10.79 -15.56 -5.30
C LEU A 10 -9.91 -14.37 -4.88
N VAL A 11 -10.30 -13.63 -3.84
CA VAL A 11 -9.49 -12.55 -3.24
C VAL A 11 -8.21 -13.11 -2.62
N GLY A 12 -8.29 -14.27 -1.95
CA GLY A 12 -7.14 -14.98 -1.39
C GLY A 12 -6.17 -15.51 -2.45
N MET A 13 -6.68 -16.06 -3.55
CA MET A 13 -5.86 -16.51 -4.69
C MET A 13 -5.23 -15.32 -5.44
N GLY A 14 -5.96 -14.20 -5.57
CA GLY A 14 -5.42 -12.92 -6.04
C GLY A 14 -4.27 -12.45 -5.16
N LYS A 15 -4.46 -12.40 -3.84
CA LYS A 15 -3.40 -12.04 -2.88
C LYS A 15 -2.15 -12.92 -2.97
N ILE A 16 -2.29 -14.24 -3.12
CA ILE A 16 -1.14 -15.14 -3.24
C ILE A 16 -0.33 -14.81 -4.50
N ALA A 17 -0.99 -14.60 -5.65
CA ALA A 17 -0.32 -14.24 -6.89
C ALA A 17 0.34 -12.84 -6.85
N LEU A 18 -0.17 -11.93 -6.01
CA LEU A 18 0.42 -10.60 -5.80
C LEU A 18 1.64 -10.62 -4.88
N ASN A 19 1.76 -11.61 -3.98
CA ASN A 19 2.91 -11.72 -3.09
C ASN A 19 4.24 -11.94 -3.83
N ASP A 20 4.20 -12.59 -5.00
CA ASP A 20 5.39 -12.80 -5.84
C ASP A 20 5.72 -11.58 -6.74
N LYS A 21 4.83 -10.58 -6.81
CA LYS A 21 5.04 -9.36 -7.61
C LYS A 21 5.86 -8.33 -6.86
N THR A 22 6.62 -7.54 -7.63
CA THR A 22 7.31 -6.37 -7.09
C THR A 22 6.33 -5.27 -6.73
N ASP A 23 6.73 -4.35 -5.85
CA ASP A 23 5.90 -3.21 -5.48
C ASP A 23 5.57 -2.32 -6.69
N GLU A 24 6.50 -2.24 -7.65
CA GLU A 24 6.32 -1.51 -8.90
C GLU A 24 5.27 -2.14 -9.82
N GLU A 25 5.25 -3.48 -9.90
CA GLU A 25 4.25 -4.22 -10.66
C GLU A 25 2.85 -4.08 -10.04
N ILE A 26 2.77 -4.15 -8.72
CA ILE A 26 1.51 -3.95 -7.99
C ILE A 26 1.02 -2.51 -8.20
N ALA A 27 1.89 -1.51 -8.06
CA ALA A 27 1.53 -0.11 -8.31
C ALA A 27 1.02 0.10 -9.74
N LYS A 28 1.62 -0.57 -10.74
CA LYS A 28 1.13 -0.55 -12.12
C LYS A 28 -0.26 -1.17 -12.26
N MET A 29 -0.55 -2.27 -11.55
CA MET A 29 -1.89 -2.87 -11.56
C MET A 29 -2.93 -1.94 -10.95
N VAL A 30 -2.59 -1.24 -9.86
CA VAL A 30 -3.45 -0.21 -9.27
C VAL A 30 -3.69 0.95 -10.24
N GLN A 31 -2.65 1.39 -10.98
CA GLN A 31 -2.81 2.40 -12.03
C GLN A 31 -3.80 1.97 -13.12
N LEU A 32 -3.83 0.67 -13.44
CA LEU A 32 -4.73 0.07 -14.43
C LEU A 32 -6.15 -0.19 -13.90
N GLY A 33 -6.45 0.19 -12.65
CA GLY A 33 -7.79 0.09 -12.06
C GLY A 33 -8.01 -1.10 -11.14
N ASP A 34 -6.99 -1.93 -10.89
CA ASP A 34 -7.06 -2.97 -9.86
C ASP A 34 -6.81 -2.36 -8.48
N VAL A 35 -7.87 -1.81 -7.90
CA VAL A 35 -7.81 -1.10 -6.61
C VAL A 35 -7.49 -2.05 -5.44
N GLU A 36 -7.87 -3.32 -5.53
CA GLU A 36 -7.65 -4.31 -4.48
C GLU A 36 -6.16 -4.63 -4.32
N SER A 37 -5.40 -4.58 -5.42
CA SER A 37 -3.95 -4.73 -5.42
C SER A 37 -3.22 -3.72 -4.51
N PHE A 38 -3.79 -2.53 -4.26
CA PHE A 38 -3.17 -1.55 -3.38
C PHE A 38 -3.06 -2.05 -1.92
N GLY A 39 -3.97 -2.92 -1.49
CA GLY A 39 -3.94 -3.51 -0.14
C GLY A 39 -2.64 -4.26 0.14
N VAL A 40 -2.02 -4.86 -0.87
CA VAL A 40 -0.72 -5.56 -0.73
C VAL A 40 0.41 -4.57 -0.44
N LEU A 41 0.37 -3.38 -1.05
CA LEU A 41 1.35 -2.32 -0.75
C LEU A 41 1.14 -1.80 0.68
N VAL A 42 -0.10 -1.62 1.12
CA VAL A 42 -0.39 -1.23 2.51
C VAL A 42 0.18 -2.25 3.49
N GLU A 43 -0.13 -3.54 3.33
CA GLU A 43 0.38 -4.61 4.20
C GLU A 43 1.92 -4.66 4.25
N ARG A 44 2.59 -4.44 3.10
CA ARG A 44 4.06 -4.47 3.00
C ARG A 44 4.74 -3.28 3.66
N TYR A 45 4.08 -2.12 3.70
CA TYR A 45 4.69 -0.86 4.10
C TYR A 45 4.22 -0.33 5.45
N GLU A 46 3.00 -0.65 5.89
CA GLU A 46 2.43 -0.21 7.17
C GLU A 46 3.39 -0.47 8.35
N PRO A 47 3.89 -1.71 8.58
CA PRO A 47 4.80 -1.95 9.69
C PRO A 47 6.15 -1.23 9.53
N LYS A 48 6.59 -0.95 8.30
CA LYS A 48 7.84 -0.21 8.04
C LYS A 48 7.66 1.28 8.33
N MET A 49 6.53 1.84 7.91
CA MET A 49 6.19 3.25 8.10
C MET A 49 5.89 3.57 9.55
N LEU A 50 5.16 2.71 10.27
CA LEU A 50 4.95 2.86 11.71
C LEU A 50 6.29 2.89 12.46
N ARG A 51 7.22 1.97 12.16
CA ARG A 51 8.56 1.99 12.76
C ARG A 51 9.35 3.25 12.41
N TYR A 52 9.24 3.73 11.18
CA TYR A 52 9.91 4.95 10.75
C TYR A 52 9.34 6.17 11.48
N ALA A 53 8.02 6.36 11.43
CA ALA A 53 7.33 7.46 12.07
C ALA A 53 7.54 7.47 13.59
N GLN A 54 7.47 6.32 14.27
CA GLN A 54 7.77 6.22 15.71
C GLN A 54 9.21 6.65 16.06
N ARG A 55 10.16 6.48 15.14
CA ARG A 55 11.58 6.81 15.37
C ARG A 55 11.91 8.27 15.06
N PHE A 56 11.23 8.88 14.10
CA PHE A 56 11.58 10.19 13.55
C PHE A 56 10.54 11.28 13.84
N LEU A 57 9.28 10.92 14.08
CA LEU A 57 8.20 11.85 14.40
C LEU A 57 7.95 11.78 15.91
N PHE A 58 8.43 12.80 16.62
CA PHE A 58 8.43 12.90 18.09
C PHE A 58 7.02 13.12 18.69
N HIS A 59 5.95 12.49 18.18
CA HIS A 59 4.63 12.48 18.84
C HIS A 59 3.93 11.14 18.60
N LYS A 60 4.00 10.28 19.62
CA LYS A 60 3.54 8.88 19.59
C LYS A 60 2.03 8.71 19.41
N GLN A 61 1.25 9.77 19.63
CA GLN A 61 -0.21 9.69 19.71
C GLN A 61 -0.92 9.82 18.36
N ASP A 62 -0.26 10.38 17.33
CA ASP A 62 -0.82 10.57 15.98
C ASP A 62 -0.13 9.70 14.91
N THR A 63 0.75 8.77 15.30
CA THR A 63 1.59 8.05 14.33
C THR A 63 0.79 7.10 13.43
N GLU A 64 -0.22 6.41 13.97
CA GLU A 64 -1.06 5.50 13.20
C GLU A 64 -1.95 6.28 12.22
N ASP A 65 -2.57 7.38 12.68
CA ASP A 65 -3.39 8.27 11.85
C ASP A 65 -2.60 8.90 10.72
N GLN A 66 -1.36 9.35 10.98
CA GLN A 66 -0.48 9.87 9.93
C GLN A 66 -0.12 8.81 8.90
N VAL A 67 0.19 7.57 9.32
CA VAL A 67 0.51 6.49 8.39
C VAL A 67 -0.71 6.14 7.52
N GLN A 68 -1.91 6.14 8.09
CA GLN A 68 -3.15 5.97 7.31
C GLN A 68 -3.34 7.10 6.29
N GLU A 69 -3.14 8.36 6.68
CA GLU A 69 -3.22 9.51 5.78
C GLU A 69 -2.22 9.40 4.62
N VAL A 70 -1.01 8.90 4.88
CA VAL A 70 -0.01 8.64 3.85
C VAL A 70 -0.49 7.61 2.83
N PHE A 71 -1.13 6.53 3.25
CA PHE A 71 -1.67 5.55 2.31
C PHE A 71 -2.83 6.12 1.48
N LEU A 72 -3.68 6.96 2.06
CA LEU A 72 -4.73 7.68 1.33
C LEU A 72 -4.14 8.65 0.28
N LYS A 73 -3.13 9.44 0.68
CA LYS A 73 -2.40 10.33 -0.24
C LYS A 73 -1.67 9.53 -1.32
N ALA A 74 -1.07 8.41 -0.99
CA ALA A 74 -0.37 7.56 -1.94
C ALA A 74 -1.35 6.97 -2.96
N TYR A 75 -2.50 6.45 -2.50
CA TYR A 75 -3.53 5.92 -3.38
C TYR A 75 -4.05 6.98 -4.36
N THR A 76 -4.33 8.19 -3.87
CA THR A 76 -4.81 9.29 -4.72
C THR A 76 -3.76 9.78 -5.72
N ASN A 77 -2.47 9.70 -5.37
CA ASN A 77 -1.36 10.15 -6.23
C ASN A 77 -0.70 9.02 -7.04
N ILE A 78 -1.16 7.77 -6.91
CA ILE A 78 -0.50 6.60 -7.52
C ILE A 78 -0.45 6.69 -9.05
N GLN A 79 -1.38 7.41 -9.68
CA GLN A 79 -1.37 7.67 -11.13
C GLN A 79 -0.15 8.49 -11.59
N GLY A 80 0.45 9.29 -10.69
CA GLY A 80 1.67 10.04 -10.95
C GLY A 80 2.96 9.28 -10.67
N PHE A 81 2.89 8.06 -10.12
CA PHE A 81 4.07 7.25 -9.83
C PHE A 81 4.67 6.66 -11.11
N ASP A 82 5.98 6.88 -11.33
CA ASP A 82 6.72 6.22 -12.41
C ASP A 82 7.08 4.79 -12.00
N THR A 83 6.37 3.80 -12.56
CA THR A 83 6.55 2.37 -12.24
C THR A 83 7.90 1.80 -12.66
N LYS A 84 8.76 2.59 -13.32
CA LYS A 84 10.16 2.20 -13.60
C LYS A 84 11.10 2.57 -12.44
N ARG A 85 10.64 3.40 -11.49
CA ARG A 85 11.37 3.78 -10.29
C ARG A 85 10.96 2.90 -9.12
N LYS A 86 11.78 2.89 -8.07
CA LYS A 86 11.45 2.16 -6.86
C LYS A 86 10.27 2.80 -6.15
N PHE A 87 9.32 1.95 -5.74
CA PHE A 87 8.15 2.38 -4.96
C PHE A 87 8.57 2.81 -3.55
N SER A 88 9.56 2.14 -2.96
CA SER A 88 9.94 2.37 -1.57
C SER A 88 10.34 3.83 -1.27
N PRO A 89 11.19 4.53 -2.04
CA PRO A 89 11.50 5.92 -1.74
C PRO A 89 10.32 6.85 -2.03
N TRP A 90 9.50 6.52 -3.05
CA TRP A 90 8.34 7.31 -3.42
C TRP A 90 7.30 7.35 -2.30
N ILE A 91 6.97 6.20 -1.69
CA ILE A 91 5.98 6.16 -0.61
C ILE A 91 6.46 6.90 0.64
N TYR A 92 7.77 6.90 0.94
CA TYR A 92 8.33 7.73 2.02
C TYR A 92 8.33 9.22 1.70
N LEU A 93 8.39 9.62 0.42
CA LEU A 93 8.23 11.03 0.05
C LEU A 93 6.80 11.50 0.27
N VAL A 94 5.79 10.64 0.12
CA VAL A 94 4.39 10.98 0.41
C VAL A 94 4.19 11.34 1.90
N LEU A 95 4.98 10.74 2.81
CA LEU A 95 4.98 11.10 4.24
C LEU A 95 5.45 12.54 4.51
N LEU A 96 6.18 13.16 3.57
CA LEU A 96 6.71 14.52 3.72
C LEU A 96 5.81 15.60 3.09
N ILE A 97 4.69 15.21 2.46
CA ILE A 97 3.74 16.09 1.77
C ILE A 97 2.49 16.28 2.63
#